data_AF-A0A1S3HTW2-F1
#
_entry.id   AF-A0A1S3HTW2-F1
#
_cell.length_a   1.000
_cell.length_b   1.000
_cell.length_c   1.000
_cell.angle_alpha   90.00
_cell.angle_beta   90.00
_cell.angle_gamma   90.00
#
_symmetry.space_group_name_H-M   'P 1'
#
loop_
_entity.id
_entity.type
_entity.pdbx_description
1 polymer ?
#
loop_
_entity_poly.entity_id
_entity_poly.type
_entity_poly.pdbx_seq_one_letter_code
_entity_poly.pdbx_strand_id
1 'polypeptide(L)'
;MVPSRLLVFTDGIPTDENDYGSTVDLTRASTAGKYKVMTAVQRPFNEPVSLQARINFIGCGKDCDRVFLENAAKTGKGKFFRADDELDVRRLGGYYRRLVWVCRFICPFREKEFINQLVNTKNTFSTWMRATKSTEIFDTDLSDFDMDEMYEILQELIGPKALTDLDVEDLQRTALIQRELPLGIRVRRGPDWKYGDQDNNGPGTVSGYEKGGWVRVQWDHSNEDFVYRYGHDGRREVQAVDEPRILRDDEFIKPGVKVRRGPHWNAGNNDGGPGSIGTVYKVEEAGIVYVLWPTRVASNHRYGYDGRFEVELVEESKLHEGDEDGSGFITDEGKVALWQWNSNGNWTAYPKYVNTKLERSYRTRPSTSVEVNVAGLCQRINFESMTALCTDINETYEIQRTELSLEDFEAVRIGLEGY
;
A
#
# COMPACT_ATOMS: atom_id res chain seq x y z
N MET A 1 -18.05 13.24 -23.64
CA MET A 1 -17.68 14.67 -23.69
C MET A 1 -16.27 14.79 -23.13
N VAL A 2 -15.30 15.30 -23.89
CA VAL A 2 -13.92 15.46 -23.40
C VAL A 2 -13.92 16.57 -22.35
N PRO A 3 -13.37 16.35 -21.14
CA PRO A 3 -13.33 17.39 -20.13
C PRO A 3 -12.54 18.60 -20.65
N SER A 4 -12.97 19.80 -20.26
CA SER A 4 -12.23 21.04 -20.53
C SER A 4 -10.76 20.90 -20.06
N ARG A 5 -9.84 21.61 -20.70
CA ARG A 5 -8.41 21.53 -20.37
C ARG A 5 -7.77 22.90 -20.37
N LEU A 6 -6.81 23.08 -19.48
CA LEU A 6 -6.00 24.29 -19.37
C LEU A 6 -4.53 23.90 -19.54
N LEU A 7 -3.79 24.66 -20.35
CA LEU A 7 -2.36 24.44 -20.60
C LEU A 7 -1.58 25.59 -19.95
N VAL A 8 -0.75 25.29 -18.96
CA VAL A 8 0.10 26.28 -18.28
C VAL A 8 1.53 26.10 -18.74
N PHE A 9 2.07 27.07 -19.47
CA PHE A 9 3.49 27.11 -19.85
C PHE A 9 4.27 27.90 -18.80
N THR A 10 5.24 27.26 -18.15
CA THR A 10 5.97 27.86 -17.01
C THR A 10 7.26 27.10 -16.74
N ASP A 11 8.25 27.78 -16.16
CA ASP A 11 9.46 27.20 -15.57
C ASP A 11 9.20 26.48 -14.23
N GLY A 12 8.03 26.63 -13.62
CA GLY A 12 7.74 26.05 -12.31
C GLY A 12 8.44 26.76 -11.15
N ILE A 13 8.82 28.03 -11.34
CA ILE A 13 9.45 28.87 -10.32
C ILE A 13 8.45 29.96 -9.89
N PRO A 14 7.35 29.63 -9.19
CA PRO A 14 6.41 30.64 -8.73
C PRO A 14 7.06 31.63 -7.76
N THR A 15 6.81 32.91 -8.00
CA THR A 15 7.20 34.05 -7.17
C THR A 15 6.13 34.40 -6.14
N ASP A 16 6.48 35.21 -5.15
CA ASP A 16 5.56 35.76 -4.15
C ASP A 16 5.61 37.30 -4.06
N GLU A 17 4.91 37.86 -3.08
CA GLU A 17 4.75 39.31 -2.90
C GLU A 17 6.08 40.02 -2.59
N ASN A 18 7.08 39.29 -2.08
CA ASN A 18 8.40 39.84 -1.80
C ASN A 18 9.27 39.97 -3.06
N ASP A 19 8.89 39.29 -4.15
CA ASP A 19 9.60 39.32 -5.42
C ASP A 19 9.10 40.46 -6.34
N TYR A 20 8.04 41.16 -5.93
CA TYR A 20 7.40 42.19 -6.75
C TYR A 20 8.34 43.38 -7.01
N GLY A 21 8.60 43.67 -8.29
CA GLY A 21 9.50 44.74 -8.73
C GLY A 21 10.98 44.35 -8.80
N SER A 22 11.33 43.10 -8.48
CA SER A 22 12.67 42.57 -8.71
C SER A 22 12.92 42.30 -10.20
N THR A 23 14.10 42.67 -10.68
CA THR A 23 14.59 42.30 -12.03
C THR A 23 15.55 41.11 -11.99
N VAL A 24 15.76 40.53 -10.81
CA VAL A 24 16.65 39.38 -10.63
C VAL A 24 15.91 38.12 -11.04
N ASP A 25 16.51 37.37 -11.96
CA ASP A 25 16.00 36.07 -12.37
C ASP A 25 16.19 35.06 -11.23
N LEU A 26 15.08 34.53 -10.73
CA LEU A 26 15.09 33.62 -9.58
C LEU A 26 15.36 32.20 -10.06
N THR A 27 16.37 31.57 -9.47
CA THR A 27 16.72 30.18 -9.80
C THR A 27 15.97 29.15 -8.95
N ARG A 28 15.19 29.60 -7.95
CA ARG A 28 14.45 28.73 -7.03
C ARG A 28 13.14 29.37 -6.62
N ALA A 29 12.07 28.58 -6.58
CA ALA A 29 10.76 29.09 -6.21
C ALA A 29 10.63 29.29 -4.71
N SER A 30 9.82 30.27 -4.31
CA SER A 30 9.49 30.49 -2.91
C SER A 30 8.50 29.44 -2.40
N THR A 31 8.61 29.06 -1.13
CA THR A 31 7.67 28.12 -0.49
C THR A 31 6.24 28.65 -0.52
N ALA A 32 6.06 29.96 -0.32
CA ALA A 32 4.75 30.61 -0.35
C ALA A 32 4.15 30.61 -1.76
N GLY A 33 4.96 30.87 -2.79
CA GLY A 33 4.56 30.80 -4.20
C GLY A 33 4.09 29.40 -4.59
N LYS A 34 4.88 28.37 -4.24
CA LYS A 34 4.48 26.96 -4.45
C LYS A 34 3.16 26.61 -3.76
N TYR A 35 2.99 27.03 -2.50
CA TYR A 35 1.76 26.79 -1.75
C TYR A 35 0.53 27.45 -2.40
N LYS A 36 0.65 28.70 -2.85
CA LYS A 36 -0.43 29.43 -3.53
C LYS A 36 -0.84 28.74 -4.83
N VAL A 37 0.12 28.31 -5.65
CA VAL A 37 -0.16 27.57 -6.89
C VAL A 37 -0.84 26.24 -6.59
N MET A 38 -0.33 25.44 -5.64
CA MET A 38 -0.93 24.16 -5.29
C MET A 38 -2.36 24.34 -4.78
N THR A 39 -2.62 25.36 -3.96
CA THR A 39 -3.97 25.69 -3.49
C THR A 39 -4.89 26.10 -4.63
N ALA A 40 -4.41 26.89 -5.60
CA ALA A 40 -5.20 27.30 -6.75
C ALA A 40 -5.54 26.14 -7.71
N VAL A 41 -4.61 25.20 -7.85
CA VAL A 41 -4.78 23.98 -8.64
C VAL A 41 -5.69 22.98 -7.92
N GLN A 42 -5.56 22.89 -6.60
CA GLN A 42 -6.42 22.11 -5.71
C GLN A 42 -7.78 22.81 -5.53
N ARG A 43 -8.63 22.75 -6.55
CA ARG A 43 -9.97 23.36 -6.48
C ARG A 43 -10.84 22.70 -5.40
N PRO A 44 -11.70 23.46 -4.70
CA PRO A 44 -12.60 22.93 -3.69
C PRO A 44 -13.62 21.94 -4.28
N PHE A 45 -13.91 20.89 -3.51
CA PHE A 45 -14.65 19.68 -3.86
C PHE A 45 -16.11 19.85 -4.34
N ASN A 46 -16.61 21.07 -4.51
CA ASN A 46 -18.05 21.35 -4.68
C ASN A 46 -18.49 21.65 -6.14
N GLU A 47 -17.58 21.73 -7.11
CA GLU A 47 -17.98 21.85 -8.52
C GLU A 47 -18.29 20.46 -9.13
N PRO A 48 -19.38 20.31 -9.90
CA PRO A 48 -19.65 19.12 -10.68
C PRO A 48 -18.43 18.69 -11.50
N VAL A 49 -18.10 17.40 -11.50
CA VAL A 49 -16.93 16.84 -12.23
C VAL A 49 -16.95 17.23 -13.72
N SER A 50 -18.13 17.42 -14.31
CA SER A 50 -18.31 17.88 -15.70
C SER A 50 -17.82 19.30 -15.99
N LEU A 51 -17.65 20.14 -14.96
CA LEU A 51 -17.16 21.52 -15.07
C LEU A 51 -15.67 21.65 -14.70
N GLN A 52 -15.05 20.58 -14.19
CA GLN A 52 -13.65 20.58 -13.77
C GLN A 52 -12.74 20.45 -15.00
N ALA A 53 -11.99 21.50 -15.31
CA ALA A 53 -10.97 21.45 -16.35
C ALA A 53 -9.71 20.71 -15.85
N ARG A 54 -9.15 19.81 -16.66
CA ARG A 54 -7.83 19.20 -16.40
C ARG A 54 -6.73 20.23 -16.63
N ILE A 55 -5.83 20.41 -15.66
CA ILE A 55 -4.75 21.41 -15.75
C ILE A 55 -3.45 20.69 -16.11
N ASN A 56 -3.00 20.88 -17.34
CA ASN A 56 -1.72 20.35 -17.82
C ASN A 56 -0.64 21.42 -17.66
N PHE A 57 0.52 21.03 -17.17
CA PHE A 57 1.68 21.91 -17.04
C PHE A 57 2.73 21.57 -18.10
N ILE A 58 3.26 22.60 -18.75
CA ILE A 58 4.30 22.50 -19.76
C ILE A 58 5.52 23.23 -19.20
N GLY A 59 6.52 22.43 -18.79
CA GLY A 59 7.80 22.91 -18.30
C GLY A 59 8.59 23.60 -19.39
N CYS A 60 8.91 24.87 -19.19
CA CYS A 60 9.67 25.69 -20.12
C CYS A 60 11.02 26.05 -19.49
N GLY A 61 12.10 25.83 -20.23
CA GLY A 61 13.44 26.20 -19.79
C GLY A 61 14.18 25.04 -19.11
N LYS A 62 15.49 24.99 -19.36
CA LYS A 62 16.35 23.87 -18.95
C LYS A 62 16.31 23.64 -17.45
N ASP A 63 16.20 24.72 -16.68
CA ASP A 63 16.21 24.75 -15.22
C ASP A 63 14.80 24.70 -14.61
N CYS A 64 13.79 24.23 -15.37
CA CYS A 64 12.44 24.15 -14.85
C CYS A 64 12.32 23.20 -13.63
N ASP A 65 11.49 23.58 -12.65
CA ASP A 65 11.19 22.77 -11.48
C ASP A 65 10.20 21.65 -11.84
N ARG A 66 10.76 20.63 -12.49
CA ARG A 66 10.02 19.45 -12.97
C ARG A 66 9.22 18.78 -11.87
N VAL A 67 9.82 18.59 -10.69
CA VAL A 67 9.17 17.87 -9.58
C VAL A 67 7.94 18.61 -9.11
N PHE A 68 8.04 19.93 -8.99
CA PHE A 68 6.90 20.77 -8.63
C PHE A 68 5.78 20.71 -9.69
N LEU A 69 6.13 20.87 -10.97
CA LEU A 69 5.16 20.89 -12.06
C LEU A 69 4.46 19.54 -12.28
N GLU A 70 5.17 18.41 -12.10
CA GLU A 70 4.57 17.08 -12.13
C GLU A 70 3.53 16.90 -11.01
N ASN A 71 3.83 17.37 -9.80
CA ASN A 71 2.92 17.30 -8.66
C ASN A 71 1.71 18.25 -8.82
N ALA A 72 1.94 19.44 -9.37
CA ALA A 72 0.87 20.38 -9.71
C ALA A 72 -0.06 19.79 -10.78
N ALA A 73 0.48 19.20 -11.85
CA ALA A 73 -0.32 18.54 -12.88
C ALA A 73 -1.17 17.40 -12.31
N LYS A 74 -0.59 16.53 -11.46
CA LYS A 74 -1.34 15.46 -10.77
C LYS A 74 -2.49 16.01 -9.93
N THR A 75 -2.23 17.09 -9.17
CA THR A 75 -3.24 17.76 -8.35
C THR A 75 -4.38 18.32 -9.20
N GLY A 76 -4.05 18.88 -10.36
CA GLY A 76 -5.01 19.40 -11.35
C GLY A 76 -5.63 18.33 -12.25
N LYS A 77 -5.42 17.03 -11.96
CA LYS A 77 -5.86 15.88 -12.77
C LYS A 77 -5.46 16.00 -14.25
N GLY A 78 -4.32 16.65 -14.52
CA GLY A 78 -3.74 16.79 -15.84
C GLY A 78 -2.40 16.06 -15.97
N LYS A 79 -1.68 16.35 -17.04
CA LYS A 79 -0.37 15.78 -17.38
C LYS A 79 0.71 16.86 -17.40
N PHE A 80 1.94 16.43 -17.14
CA PHE A 80 3.12 17.27 -17.29
C PHE A 80 3.84 16.95 -18.60
N PHE A 81 4.28 17.99 -19.30
CA PHE A 81 5.10 17.88 -20.51
C PHE A 81 6.30 18.82 -20.40
N ARG A 82 7.37 18.53 -21.15
CA ARG A 82 8.46 19.49 -21.37
C ARG A 82 8.25 20.23 -22.69
N ALA A 83 8.90 21.37 -22.83
CA ALA A 83 8.96 22.16 -24.06
C ALA A 83 10.33 22.82 -24.23
N ASP A 84 11.40 22.08 -23.94
CA ASP A 84 12.77 22.61 -23.93
C ASP A 84 13.46 22.54 -25.28
N ASP A 85 13.07 21.57 -26.09
CA ASP A 85 13.59 21.36 -27.42
C ASP A 85 12.49 20.95 -28.40
N GLU A 86 12.87 20.83 -29.67
CA GLU A 86 11.95 20.46 -30.74
C GLU A 86 11.33 19.08 -30.52
N LEU A 87 12.06 18.14 -29.91
CA LEU A 87 11.55 16.79 -29.65
C LEU A 87 10.45 16.81 -28.58
N ASP A 88 10.65 17.58 -27.52
CA ASP A 88 9.66 17.76 -26.46
C ASP A 88 8.37 18.40 -26.97
N VAL A 89 8.48 19.45 -27.80
CA VAL A 89 7.33 20.09 -28.43
C VAL A 89 6.63 19.14 -29.41
N ARG A 90 7.38 18.32 -30.16
CA ARG A 90 6.81 17.27 -31.03
C ARG A 90 6.07 16.22 -30.21
N ARG A 91 6.58 15.79 -29.05
CA ARG A 91 5.90 14.87 -28.12
C ARG A 91 4.59 15.43 -27.59
N LEU A 92 4.60 16.71 -27.17
CA LEU A 92 3.37 17.43 -26.76
C LEU A 92 2.32 17.44 -27.89
N GLY A 93 2.74 17.77 -29.11
CA GLY A 93 1.86 17.77 -30.28
C GLY A 93 1.34 16.36 -30.64
N GLY A 94 2.21 15.35 -30.57
CA GLY A 94 1.87 13.94 -30.81
C GLY A 94 0.81 13.43 -29.84
N TYR A 95 0.96 13.74 -28.54
CA TYR A 95 -0.03 13.40 -27.52
C TYR A 95 -1.43 13.92 -27.86
N TYR A 96 -1.56 15.21 -28.18
CA TYR A 96 -2.87 15.80 -28.47
C TYR A 96 -3.48 15.30 -29.78
N ARG A 97 -2.65 14.97 -30.77
CA ARG A 97 -3.09 14.33 -32.01
C ARG A 97 -3.69 12.95 -31.74
N ARG A 98 -2.98 12.13 -30.96
CA ARG A 98 -3.44 10.81 -30.52
C ARG A 98 -4.73 10.91 -29.68
N LEU A 99 -4.82 11.89 -28.77
CA LEU A 99 -6.03 12.17 -28.01
C LEU A 99 -7.24 12.47 -28.90
N VAL A 100 -7.09 13.35 -29.89
CA VAL A 100 -8.16 13.66 -30.85
C VAL A 100 -8.60 12.40 -31.58
N TRP A 101 -7.65 11.55 -31.98
CA TRP A 101 -7.97 10.35 -32.72
C TRP A 101 -8.69 9.30 -31.87
N VAL A 102 -8.27 9.08 -30.61
CA VAL A 102 -9.01 8.24 -29.67
C VAL A 102 -10.43 8.77 -29.44
N CYS A 103 -10.61 10.09 -29.32
CA CYS A 103 -11.95 10.68 -29.22
C CYS A 103 -12.82 10.40 -30.45
N ARG A 104 -12.23 10.45 -31.66
CA ARG A 104 -12.92 10.11 -32.91
C ARG A 104 -13.25 8.63 -33.01
N PHE A 105 -12.38 7.75 -32.51
CA PHE A 105 -12.67 6.32 -32.41
C PHE A 105 -13.86 6.08 -31.48
N ILE A 106 -13.94 6.77 -30.34
CA ILE A 106 -15.04 6.64 -29.37
C ILE A 106 -16.36 7.22 -29.90
N CYS A 107 -16.31 8.31 -30.68
CA CYS A 107 -17.47 9.11 -31.09
C CYS A 107 -18.67 8.34 -31.70
N PRO A 108 -18.48 7.30 -32.55
CA PRO A 108 -19.58 6.55 -33.14
C PRO A 108 -20.38 5.70 -32.13
N PHE A 109 -19.81 5.42 -30.95
CA PHE A 109 -20.42 4.56 -29.95
C PHE A 109 -21.33 5.34 -29.01
N ARG A 110 -22.58 4.89 -28.87
CA ARG A 110 -23.57 5.50 -27.97
C ARG A 110 -23.41 5.04 -26.52
N GLU A 111 -22.98 3.79 -26.33
CA GLU A 111 -22.86 3.12 -25.04
C GLU A 111 -21.41 2.70 -24.78
N LYS A 112 -20.94 2.87 -23.54
CA LYS A 112 -19.54 2.61 -23.16
C LYS A 112 -19.25 1.11 -23.09
N GLU A 113 -20.27 0.32 -22.82
CA GLU A 113 -20.27 -1.13 -22.70
C GLU A 113 -19.82 -1.78 -24.01
N PHE A 114 -20.30 -1.27 -25.14
CA PHE A 114 -19.91 -1.76 -26.46
C PHE A 114 -18.43 -1.50 -26.76
N ILE A 115 -17.92 -0.33 -26.39
CA ILE A 115 -16.48 -0.02 -26.51
C ILE A 115 -15.68 -1.01 -25.66
N ASN A 116 -16.09 -1.22 -24.40
CA ASN A 116 -15.42 -2.13 -23.49
C ASN A 116 -15.40 -3.59 -23.99
N GLN A 117 -16.43 -4.03 -24.71
CA GLN A 117 -16.46 -5.35 -25.35
C GLN A 117 -15.55 -5.40 -26.59
N LEU A 118 -15.60 -4.38 -27.44
CA LEU A 118 -14.87 -4.33 -28.71
C LEU A 118 -13.35 -4.21 -28.52
N VAL A 119 -12.92 -3.42 -27.54
CA VAL A 119 -11.51 -3.14 -27.23
C VAL A 119 -11.17 -3.54 -25.79
N ASN A 120 -11.54 -4.77 -25.44
CA ASN A 120 -11.39 -5.31 -24.09
C ASN A 120 -9.93 -5.43 -23.63
N THR A 121 -8.99 -5.56 -24.58
CA THR A 121 -7.54 -5.67 -24.38
C THR A 121 -6.78 -4.67 -25.25
N LYS A 122 -5.53 -4.34 -24.86
CA LYS A 122 -4.60 -3.53 -25.67
C LYS A 122 -4.44 -4.09 -27.09
N ASN A 123 -4.38 -5.41 -27.26
CA ASN A 123 -4.22 -6.03 -28.57
C ASN A 123 -5.43 -5.77 -29.47
N THR A 124 -6.64 -6.00 -28.96
CA THR A 124 -7.87 -5.68 -29.72
C THR A 124 -7.97 -4.20 -30.07
N PHE A 125 -7.63 -3.32 -29.11
CA PHE A 125 -7.55 -1.88 -29.36
C PHE A 125 -6.55 -1.55 -30.48
N SER A 126 -5.34 -2.13 -30.42
CA SER A 126 -4.28 -1.90 -31.38
C SER A 126 -4.68 -2.30 -32.80
N THR A 127 -5.30 -3.48 -32.96
CA THR A 127 -5.84 -3.95 -34.23
C THR A 127 -6.86 -2.97 -34.80
N TRP A 128 -7.82 -2.52 -33.97
CA TRP A 128 -8.84 -1.57 -34.39
C TRP A 128 -8.25 -0.23 -34.82
N MET A 129 -7.39 0.37 -33.98
CA MET A 129 -6.78 1.66 -34.28
C MET A 129 -5.96 1.61 -35.57
N ARG A 130 -5.17 0.55 -35.79
CA ARG A 130 -4.42 0.39 -37.06
C ARG A 130 -5.34 0.24 -38.27
N ALA A 131 -6.46 -0.48 -38.13
CA ALA A 131 -7.44 -0.67 -39.21
C ALA A 131 -8.23 0.61 -39.52
N THR A 132 -8.47 1.46 -38.51
CA THR A 132 -9.27 2.70 -38.65
C THR A 132 -8.41 3.96 -38.78
N LYS A 133 -7.12 3.84 -39.13
CA LYS A 133 -6.24 5.00 -39.30
C LYS A 133 -6.66 5.88 -40.46
N SER A 134 -6.70 7.19 -40.21
CA SER A 134 -6.89 8.22 -41.23
C SER A 134 -5.55 8.83 -41.64
N THR A 135 -5.57 9.72 -42.63
CA THR A 135 -4.39 10.47 -43.09
C THR A 135 -3.84 11.47 -42.07
N GLU A 136 -4.57 11.74 -40.99
CA GLU A 136 -4.19 12.71 -39.96
C GLU A 136 -3.28 12.13 -38.87
N ILE A 137 -3.10 10.80 -38.84
CA ILE A 137 -2.13 10.15 -37.97
C ILE A 137 -1.05 9.46 -38.80
N PHE A 138 0.21 9.70 -38.45
CA PHE A 138 1.34 9.15 -39.18
C PHE A 138 1.72 7.77 -38.63
N ASP A 139 2.42 6.96 -39.43
CA ASP A 139 2.93 5.66 -38.96
C ASP A 139 3.92 5.83 -37.79
N THR A 140 4.56 7.00 -37.68
CA THR A 140 5.41 7.37 -36.54
C THR A 140 4.63 7.61 -35.24
N ASP A 141 3.32 7.82 -35.31
CA ASP A 141 2.43 7.98 -34.15
C ASP A 141 1.72 6.64 -33.79
N LEU A 142 2.17 5.51 -34.38
CA LEU A 142 1.62 4.16 -34.20
C LEU A 142 2.67 3.15 -33.69
N SER A 143 3.75 3.64 -33.08
CA SER A 143 4.70 2.77 -32.37
C SER A 143 4.01 2.09 -31.18
N ASP A 144 4.59 1.02 -30.64
CA ASP A 144 3.97 0.33 -29.50
C ASP A 144 3.78 1.25 -28.28
N PHE A 145 4.71 2.20 -28.09
CA PHE A 145 4.61 3.26 -27.07
C PHE A 145 3.40 4.17 -27.33
N ASP A 146 3.16 4.59 -28.57
CA ASP A 146 2.01 5.42 -28.91
C ASP A 146 0.69 4.68 -28.74
N MET A 147 0.67 3.37 -29.03
CA MET A 147 -0.51 2.52 -28.82
C MET A 147 -0.81 2.36 -27.34
N ASP A 148 0.21 2.23 -26.48
CA ASP A 148 0.04 2.25 -25.03
C ASP A 148 -0.59 3.56 -24.56
N GLU A 149 -0.02 4.69 -24.98
CA GLU A 149 -0.53 6.01 -24.59
C GLU A 149 -1.97 6.22 -25.06
N MET A 150 -2.31 5.80 -26.28
CA MET A 150 -3.69 5.87 -26.79
C MET A 150 -4.65 4.97 -26.02
N TYR A 151 -4.20 3.80 -25.58
CA TYR A 151 -5.01 2.88 -24.79
C TYR A 151 -5.28 3.44 -23.39
N GLU A 152 -4.28 4.07 -22.75
CA GLU A 152 -4.47 4.80 -21.50
C GLU A 152 -5.46 5.96 -21.66
N ILE A 153 -5.33 6.76 -22.72
CA ILE A 153 -6.26 7.84 -23.05
C ILE A 153 -7.69 7.30 -23.19
N LEU A 154 -7.87 6.18 -23.89
CA LEU A 154 -9.17 5.53 -24.05
C LEU A 154 -9.77 5.19 -22.69
N GLN A 155 -9.00 4.52 -21.82
CA GLN A 155 -9.43 4.12 -20.48
C GLN A 155 -9.84 5.33 -19.63
N GLU A 156 -9.04 6.41 -19.66
CA GLU A 156 -9.37 7.65 -18.95
C GLU A 156 -10.67 8.30 -19.45
N LEU A 157 -10.98 8.21 -20.74
CA LEU A 157 -12.16 8.84 -21.35
C LEU A 157 -13.44 8.03 -21.15
N ILE A 158 -13.36 6.70 -21.24
CA ILE A 158 -14.52 5.84 -20.98
C ILE A 158 -14.77 5.70 -19.47
N GLY A 159 -13.77 5.98 -18.63
CA GLY A 159 -13.83 5.83 -17.18
C GLY A 159 -13.59 4.37 -16.75
N PRO A 160 -13.58 4.10 -15.44
CA PRO A 160 -13.44 2.73 -14.96
C PRO A 160 -14.52 1.85 -15.59
N LYS A 161 -14.14 0.65 -16.04
CA LYS A 161 -15.12 -0.36 -16.47
C LYS A 161 -16.12 -0.56 -15.33
N ALA A 162 -17.41 -0.63 -15.65
CA ALA A 162 -18.39 -1.11 -14.68
C ALA A 162 -17.88 -2.47 -14.16
N LEU A 163 -17.74 -2.59 -12.83
CA LEU A 163 -17.30 -3.82 -12.22
C LEU A 163 -18.31 -4.91 -12.59
N THR A 164 -17.82 -6.01 -13.14
CA THR A 164 -18.62 -7.21 -13.31
C THR A 164 -18.83 -7.88 -11.96
N ASP A 165 -19.82 -8.76 -11.83
CA ASP A 165 -20.01 -9.55 -10.61
C ASP A 165 -18.75 -10.33 -10.23
N LEU A 166 -18.01 -10.82 -11.24
CA LEU A 166 -16.71 -11.46 -11.07
C LEU A 166 -15.65 -10.52 -10.49
N ASP A 167 -15.63 -9.25 -10.90
CA ASP A 167 -14.70 -8.26 -10.34
C ASP A 167 -15.05 -7.94 -8.88
N VAL A 168 -16.34 -7.89 -8.52
CA VAL A 168 -16.78 -7.67 -7.13
C VAL A 168 -16.38 -8.84 -6.24
N GLU A 169 -16.59 -10.08 -6.69
CA GLU A 169 -16.14 -11.28 -5.98
C GLU A 169 -14.62 -11.30 -5.80
N ASP A 170 -13.86 -10.91 -6.82
CA ASP A 170 -12.40 -10.85 -6.76
C ASP A 170 -11.90 -9.80 -5.75
N LEU A 171 -12.55 -8.63 -5.70
CA LEU A 171 -12.26 -7.58 -4.73
C LEU A 171 -12.55 -8.05 -3.29
N GLN A 172 -13.70 -8.71 -3.07
CA GLN A 172 -14.05 -9.28 -1.77
C GLN A 172 -13.04 -10.34 -1.33
N ARG A 173 -12.63 -11.22 -2.26
CA ARG A 173 -11.61 -12.24 -2.00
C ARG A 173 -10.27 -11.61 -1.66
N THR A 174 -9.83 -10.63 -2.44
CA THR A 174 -8.57 -9.91 -2.19
C THR A 174 -8.57 -9.23 -0.82
N ALA A 175 -9.68 -8.62 -0.41
CA ALA A 175 -9.81 -8.01 0.91
C ALA A 175 -9.71 -9.04 2.06
N LEU A 176 -10.29 -10.23 1.88
CA LEU A 176 -10.16 -11.33 2.85
C LEU A 176 -8.71 -11.81 2.97
N ILE A 177 -8.01 -11.98 1.85
CA ILE A 177 -6.58 -12.36 1.84
C ILE A 177 -5.74 -11.29 2.54
N GLN A 178 -5.97 -9.99 2.27
CA GLN A 178 -5.23 -8.91 2.92
C GLN A 178 -5.42 -8.86 4.44
N ARG A 179 -6.57 -9.33 4.93
CA ARG A 179 -6.88 -9.45 6.36
C ARG A 179 -6.17 -10.65 6.99
N GLU A 180 -6.25 -11.83 6.35
CA GLU A 180 -5.71 -13.09 6.89
C GLU A 180 -4.20 -13.23 6.66
N LEU A 181 -3.70 -12.72 5.54
CA LEU A 181 -2.31 -12.74 5.10
C LEU A 181 -1.83 -11.33 4.69
N PRO A 182 -1.68 -10.39 5.64
CA PRO A 182 -1.18 -9.05 5.34
C PRO A 182 0.26 -9.08 4.79
N LEU A 183 0.65 -8.07 4.01
CA LEU A 183 2.00 -7.95 3.48
C LEU A 183 3.03 -7.98 4.62
N GLY A 184 4.10 -8.74 4.42
CA GLY A 184 5.16 -8.94 5.42
C GLY A 184 4.85 -10.03 6.45
N ILE A 185 3.65 -10.62 6.46
CA ILE A 185 3.35 -11.75 7.35
C ILE A 185 4.20 -12.96 7.00
N ARG A 186 4.52 -13.74 8.03
CA ARG A 186 5.35 -14.94 7.94
C ARG A 186 4.46 -16.13 7.67
N VAL A 187 4.90 -17.02 6.78
CA VAL A 187 4.10 -18.15 6.30
C VAL A 187 4.89 -19.45 6.21
N ARG A 188 4.15 -20.56 6.28
CA ARG A 188 4.62 -21.93 5.97
C ARG A 188 3.72 -22.56 4.93
N ARG A 189 4.12 -23.72 4.38
CA ARG A 189 3.22 -24.59 3.62
C ARG A 189 1.93 -24.86 4.41
N GLY A 190 0.80 -24.72 3.74
CA GLY A 190 -0.54 -24.88 4.29
C GLY A 190 -1.14 -26.27 4.00
N PRO A 191 -2.40 -26.50 4.39
CA PRO A 191 -3.04 -27.82 4.33
C PRO A 191 -3.25 -28.36 2.91
N ASP A 192 -3.39 -27.49 1.91
CA ASP A 192 -3.59 -27.89 0.51
C ASP A 192 -2.29 -27.99 -0.30
N TRP A 193 -1.13 -27.86 0.36
CA TRP A 193 0.19 -27.78 -0.29
C TRP A 193 0.44 -28.93 -1.28
N LYS A 194 0.75 -28.56 -2.53
CA LYS A 194 1.06 -29.53 -3.60
C LYS A 194 2.42 -29.33 -4.29
N TYR A 195 3.27 -28.45 -3.75
CA TYR A 195 4.49 -28.00 -4.43
C TYR A 195 5.77 -28.70 -3.95
N GLY A 196 5.65 -29.92 -3.43
CA GLY A 196 6.79 -30.72 -2.97
C GLY A 196 7.62 -30.00 -1.89
N ASP A 197 8.93 -29.95 -2.05
CA ASP A 197 9.84 -29.26 -1.12
C ASP A 197 10.32 -27.89 -1.63
N GLN A 198 9.49 -27.20 -2.42
CA GLN A 198 9.83 -25.87 -2.95
C GLN A 198 10.10 -24.83 -1.85
N ASP A 199 9.44 -24.93 -0.69
CA ASP A 199 9.67 -24.08 0.48
C ASP A 199 10.89 -24.53 1.32
N ASN A 200 11.54 -25.65 0.96
CA ASN A 200 12.64 -26.28 1.69
C ASN A 200 12.32 -26.54 3.18
N ASN A 201 11.05 -26.81 3.51
CA ASN A 201 10.57 -26.86 4.90
C ASN A 201 11.01 -25.63 5.72
N GLY A 202 11.11 -24.46 5.08
CA GLY A 202 11.48 -23.19 5.67
C GLY A 202 10.31 -22.21 5.71
N PRO A 203 10.40 -21.13 6.51
CA PRO A 203 9.40 -20.07 6.49
C PRO A 203 9.58 -19.16 5.28
N GLY A 204 8.52 -18.43 4.94
CA GLY A 204 8.52 -17.40 3.91
C GLY A 204 7.78 -16.16 4.37
N THR A 205 7.76 -15.14 3.52
CA THR A 205 7.08 -13.87 3.76
C THR A 205 6.14 -13.55 2.62
N VAL A 206 4.91 -13.12 2.93
CA VAL A 206 3.98 -12.59 1.93
C VAL A 206 4.49 -11.26 1.37
N SER A 207 4.79 -11.24 0.08
CA SER A 207 5.35 -10.08 -0.63
C SER A 207 4.35 -9.35 -1.52
N GLY A 208 3.19 -9.95 -1.81
CA GLY A 208 2.19 -9.38 -2.71
C GLY A 208 0.94 -10.23 -2.90
N TYR A 209 0.02 -9.75 -3.73
CA TYR A 209 -1.23 -10.42 -4.08
C TYR A 209 -1.43 -10.39 -5.59
N GLU A 210 -2.14 -11.39 -6.11
CA GLU A 210 -2.61 -11.43 -7.49
C GLU A 210 -4.13 -11.66 -7.55
N LYS A 211 -4.73 -11.28 -8.68
CA LYS A 211 -6.16 -11.47 -8.93
C LYS A 211 -6.54 -12.94 -8.82
N GLY A 212 -7.74 -13.21 -8.34
CA GLY A 212 -8.37 -14.52 -8.31
C GLY A 212 -8.16 -15.28 -7.01
N GLY A 213 -7.49 -14.74 -6.00
CA GLY A 213 -7.22 -15.47 -4.75
C GLY A 213 -5.83 -16.09 -4.69
N TRP A 214 -4.83 -15.34 -5.15
CA TRP A 214 -3.44 -15.76 -5.22
C TRP A 214 -2.56 -14.82 -4.40
N VAL A 215 -1.57 -15.39 -3.72
CA VAL A 215 -0.65 -14.67 -2.84
C VAL A 215 0.79 -14.92 -3.29
N ARG A 216 1.60 -13.85 -3.31
CA ARG A 216 3.05 -13.95 -3.57
C ARG A 216 3.79 -14.15 -2.25
N VAL A 217 4.71 -15.10 -2.25
CA VAL A 217 5.54 -15.45 -1.09
C VAL A 217 6.99 -15.52 -1.53
N GLN A 218 7.85 -14.83 -0.80
CA GLN A 218 9.29 -15.01 -0.87
C GLN A 218 9.73 -15.96 0.25
N TRP A 219 10.19 -17.15 -0.09
CA TRP A 219 10.74 -18.11 0.88
C TRP A 219 12.09 -17.67 1.37
N ASP A 220 12.42 -18.00 2.63
CA ASP A 220 13.63 -17.44 3.24
C ASP A 220 14.93 -17.85 2.57
N HIS A 221 14.95 -19.04 1.97
CA HIS A 221 16.08 -19.59 1.23
C HIS A 221 16.20 -19.04 -0.21
N SER A 222 15.24 -18.24 -0.67
CA SER A 222 15.13 -17.75 -2.04
C SER A 222 15.06 -16.21 -2.09
N ASN A 223 15.48 -15.65 -3.23
CA ASN A 223 15.29 -14.24 -3.55
C ASN A 223 14.14 -14.02 -4.54
N GLU A 224 13.45 -15.07 -4.94
CA GLU A 224 12.35 -15.04 -5.90
C GLU A 224 10.99 -15.10 -5.19
N ASP A 225 10.02 -14.42 -5.76
CA ASP A 225 8.62 -14.53 -5.36
C ASP A 225 7.95 -15.70 -6.07
N PHE A 226 7.25 -16.54 -5.33
CA PHE A 226 6.40 -17.60 -5.86
C PHE A 226 4.94 -17.33 -5.54
N VAL A 227 4.05 -17.79 -6.42
CA VAL A 227 2.61 -17.51 -6.31
C VAL A 227 1.85 -18.75 -5.88
N TYR A 228 1.04 -18.62 -4.82
CA TYR A 228 0.30 -19.70 -4.20
C TYR A 228 -1.18 -19.38 -4.11
N ARG A 229 -2.02 -20.42 -4.09
CA ARG A 229 -3.47 -20.24 -3.94
C ARG A 229 -3.80 -19.97 -2.48
N TYR A 230 -4.57 -18.92 -2.26
CA TYR A 230 -5.19 -18.62 -0.99
C TYR A 230 -6.60 -18.10 -1.24
N GLY A 231 -7.56 -19.02 -1.26
CA GLY A 231 -8.97 -18.76 -1.59
C GLY A 231 -9.34 -19.06 -3.05
N HIS A 232 -8.39 -19.17 -3.98
CA HIS A 232 -8.67 -19.68 -5.33
C HIS A 232 -9.09 -21.16 -5.26
N ASP A 233 -10.26 -21.48 -5.82
CA ASP A 233 -10.94 -22.79 -5.69
C ASP A 233 -11.09 -23.26 -4.23
N GLY A 234 -11.13 -22.33 -3.27
CA GLY A 234 -11.19 -22.64 -1.84
C GLY A 234 -9.92 -23.27 -1.25
N ARG A 235 -8.80 -23.26 -1.98
CA ARG A 235 -7.52 -23.86 -1.54
C ARG A 235 -6.65 -22.91 -0.74
N ARG A 236 -5.91 -23.46 0.22
CA ARG A 236 -4.96 -22.76 1.09
C ARG A 236 -3.61 -23.46 1.07
N GLU A 237 -2.77 -23.05 0.13
CA GLU A 237 -1.43 -23.62 -0.06
C GLU A 237 -0.43 -23.06 0.96
N VAL A 238 -0.70 -21.91 1.57
CA VAL A 238 0.15 -21.30 2.60
C VAL A 238 -0.68 -20.93 3.81
N GLN A 239 -0.05 -20.85 4.98
CA GLN A 239 -0.69 -20.46 6.23
C GLN A 239 0.20 -19.48 7.01
N ALA A 240 -0.42 -18.54 7.73
CA ALA A 240 0.30 -17.62 8.59
C ALA A 240 0.97 -18.35 9.77
N VAL A 241 2.15 -17.89 10.15
CA VAL A 241 2.88 -18.36 11.34
C VAL A 241 3.47 -17.18 12.09
N ASP A 242 3.70 -17.36 13.39
CA ASP A 242 4.42 -16.40 14.23
C ASP A 242 5.89 -16.82 14.36
N GLU A 243 6.62 -16.72 13.24
CA GLU A 243 8.03 -17.06 13.15
C GLU A 243 8.87 -15.84 12.74
N PRO A 244 9.94 -15.51 13.47
CA PRO A 244 10.92 -14.51 13.08
C PRO A 244 11.40 -14.59 11.63
N ARG A 245 11.81 -13.45 11.09
CA ARG A 245 12.77 -13.44 9.96
C ARG A 245 14.18 -13.29 10.53
N ILE A 246 14.92 -14.38 10.48
CA ILE A 246 16.32 -14.42 10.91
C ILE A 246 17.19 -14.09 9.70
N LEU A 247 17.98 -13.03 9.79
CA LEU A 247 19.01 -12.70 8.79
C LEU A 247 20.35 -13.33 9.20
N ARG A 248 21.13 -13.75 8.21
CA ARG A 248 22.55 -14.07 8.43
C ARG A 248 23.37 -12.77 8.50
N ASP A 249 24.54 -12.83 9.13
CA ASP A 249 25.42 -11.65 9.28
C ASP A 249 25.83 -11.01 7.94
N ASP A 250 25.82 -11.79 6.85
CA ASP A 250 26.13 -11.36 5.50
C ASP A 250 24.89 -11.02 4.64
N GLU A 251 23.69 -11.15 5.19
CA GLU A 251 22.45 -10.84 4.48
C GLU A 251 22.03 -9.37 4.65
N PHE A 252 21.75 -8.72 3.52
CA PHE A 252 21.02 -7.45 3.53
C PHE A 252 19.59 -7.64 4.04
N ILE A 253 18.93 -6.52 4.38
CA ILE A 253 17.52 -6.52 4.77
C ILE A 253 16.64 -7.29 3.77
N LYS A 254 15.71 -8.12 4.29
CA LYS A 254 14.82 -8.98 3.50
C LYS A 254 13.35 -8.82 3.92
N PRO A 255 12.39 -9.28 3.10
CA PRO A 255 11.00 -9.42 3.52
C PRO A 255 10.84 -10.25 4.79
N GLY A 256 9.97 -9.81 5.69
CA GLY A 256 9.66 -10.42 6.99
C GLY A 256 10.38 -9.74 8.14
N VAL A 257 11.43 -8.97 7.85
CA VAL A 257 12.21 -8.22 8.85
C VAL A 257 11.37 -7.12 9.48
N LYS A 258 11.50 -6.99 10.80
CA LYS A 258 10.88 -5.91 11.58
C LYS A 258 11.77 -4.68 11.58
N VAL A 259 11.16 -3.52 11.37
CA VAL A 259 11.86 -2.23 11.30
C VAL A 259 11.13 -1.15 12.09
N ARG A 260 11.86 -0.11 12.49
CA ARG A 260 11.30 1.11 13.06
C ARG A 260 11.95 2.34 12.41
N ARG A 261 11.52 3.53 12.80
CA ARG A 261 12.13 4.79 12.35
C ARG A 261 13.65 4.78 12.61
N GLY A 262 14.41 5.08 11.57
CA GLY A 262 15.85 5.26 11.61
C GLY A 262 16.27 6.74 11.70
N PRO A 263 17.58 7.02 11.71
CA PRO A 263 18.13 8.36 11.97
C PRO A 263 17.79 9.39 10.89
N HIS A 264 17.49 8.97 9.66
CA HIS A 264 17.19 9.87 8.55
C HIS A 264 15.70 10.00 8.24
N TRP A 265 14.82 9.53 9.13
CA TRP A 265 13.37 9.55 8.95
C TRP A 265 12.82 10.94 8.60
N ASN A 266 11.98 11.00 7.56
CA ASN A 266 11.30 12.24 7.14
C ASN A 266 9.82 12.04 6.76
N ALA A 267 9.28 10.82 6.92
CA ALA A 267 7.96 10.43 6.41
C ALA A 267 6.79 10.75 7.37
N GLY A 268 6.96 11.78 8.22
CA GLY A 268 5.93 12.21 9.18
C GLY A 268 5.56 11.11 10.18
N ASN A 269 4.26 10.93 10.44
CA ASN A 269 3.73 9.90 11.36
C ASN A 269 2.91 8.82 10.64
N ASN A 270 3.18 8.59 9.36
CA ASN A 270 2.48 7.58 8.56
C ASN A 270 2.67 6.15 9.09
N ASP A 271 3.74 5.92 9.84
CA ASP A 271 4.05 4.67 10.54
C ASP A 271 3.27 4.45 11.84
N GLY A 272 2.57 5.46 12.35
CA GLY A 272 1.85 5.41 13.63
C GLY A 272 2.52 6.17 14.77
N GLY A 273 3.67 6.81 14.53
CA GLY A 273 4.40 7.57 15.56
C GLY A 273 5.73 6.91 15.97
N PRO A 274 6.59 7.62 16.72
CA PRO A 274 7.85 7.07 17.21
C PRO A 274 7.65 5.76 17.98
N GLY A 275 8.50 4.75 17.70
CA GLY A 275 8.42 3.42 18.31
C GLY A 275 7.51 2.44 17.58
N SER A 276 6.81 2.86 16.51
CA SER A 276 6.03 1.96 15.68
C SER A 276 6.93 0.98 14.94
N ILE A 277 6.53 -0.29 14.93
CA ILE A 277 7.27 -1.38 14.29
C ILE A 277 6.53 -1.78 13.02
N GLY A 278 7.17 -1.56 11.88
CA GLY A 278 6.72 -2.00 10.57
C GLY A 278 7.33 -3.35 10.19
N THR A 279 6.76 -3.99 9.18
CA THR A 279 7.30 -5.22 8.61
C THR A 279 7.65 -5.02 7.15
N VAL A 280 8.89 -5.35 6.77
CA VAL A 280 9.34 -5.28 5.39
C VAL A 280 8.61 -6.37 4.58
N TYR A 281 8.05 -6.03 3.43
CA TYR A 281 7.39 -7.01 2.56
C TYR A 281 8.01 -7.08 1.16
N LYS A 282 8.78 -6.07 0.76
CA LYS A 282 9.51 -6.05 -0.51
C LYS A 282 10.79 -5.24 -0.34
N VAL A 283 11.85 -5.68 -1.01
CA VAL A 283 13.14 -4.98 -1.08
C VAL A 283 13.52 -4.81 -2.55
N GLU A 284 13.95 -3.61 -2.93
CA GLU A 284 14.49 -3.32 -4.25
C GLU A 284 16.02 -3.25 -4.21
N GLU A 285 16.67 -3.60 -5.33
CA GLU A 285 18.13 -3.67 -5.47
C GLU A 285 18.85 -2.36 -5.13
N ALA A 286 18.16 -1.23 -5.27
CA ALA A 286 18.71 0.10 -4.97
C ALA A 286 18.81 0.42 -3.46
N GLY A 287 18.37 -0.48 -2.56
CA GLY A 287 18.32 -0.19 -1.12
C GLY A 287 17.09 0.63 -0.74
N ILE A 288 15.99 0.40 -1.45
CA ILE A 288 14.64 0.89 -1.09
C ILE A 288 13.85 -0.29 -0.54
N VAL A 289 13.28 -0.13 0.64
CA VAL A 289 12.47 -1.17 1.30
C VAL A 289 11.03 -0.72 1.43
N TYR A 290 10.11 -1.65 1.20
CA TYR A 290 8.69 -1.42 1.36
C TYR A 290 8.24 -2.03 2.67
N VAL A 291 7.61 -1.20 3.49
CA VAL A 291 7.23 -1.50 4.86
C VAL A 291 5.73 -1.37 4.98
N LEU A 292 5.09 -2.40 5.51
CA LEU A 292 3.72 -2.31 6.00
C LEU A 292 3.77 -1.91 7.48
N TRP A 293 3.22 -0.74 7.79
CA TRP A 293 3.13 -0.22 9.15
C TRP A 293 1.87 -0.71 9.86
N PRO A 294 1.82 -0.66 11.21
CA PRO A 294 0.62 -1.03 11.98
C PRO A 294 -0.64 -0.24 11.60
N THR A 295 -0.45 0.98 11.09
CA THR A 295 -1.51 1.86 10.54
C THR A 295 -2.11 1.39 9.22
N ARG A 296 -1.68 0.23 8.70
CA ARG A 296 -2.00 -0.29 7.35
C ARG A 296 -1.49 0.56 6.20
N VAL A 297 -0.66 1.55 6.47
CA VAL A 297 0.04 2.31 5.44
C VAL A 297 1.20 1.47 4.92
N ALA A 298 1.13 1.05 3.66
CA ALA A 298 2.28 0.56 2.93
C ALA A 298 3.07 1.76 2.39
N SER A 299 4.35 1.84 2.70
CA SER A 299 5.22 2.93 2.25
C SER A 299 6.63 2.42 2.00
N ASN A 300 7.35 3.10 1.11
CA ASN A 300 8.75 2.79 0.84
C ASN A 300 9.67 3.75 1.60
N HIS A 301 10.83 3.24 1.99
CA HIS A 301 11.84 3.95 2.77
C HIS A 301 13.23 3.60 2.29
N ARG A 302 14.16 4.53 2.44
CA ARG A 302 15.56 4.35 2.10
C ARG A 302 16.28 3.54 3.19
N TYR A 303 16.96 2.49 2.76
CA TYR A 303 17.84 1.67 3.57
C TYR A 303 19.17 1.52 2.83
N GLY A 304 19.97 2.59 2.87
CA GLY A 304 21.27 2.68 2.20
C GLY A 304 21.22 3.34 0.82
N TYR A 305 20.04 3.47 0.19
CA TYR A 305 19.88 4.34 -0.97
C TYR A 305 20.35 5.76 -0.61
N ASP A 306 21.12 6.40 -1.50
CA ASP A 306 21.77 7.72 -1.30
C ASP A 306 22.46 7.96 0.06
N GLY A 307 22.91 6.87 0.71
CA GLY A 307 23.52 6.91 2.05
C GLY A 307 22.53 7.21 3.18
N ARG A 308 21.21 7.23 2.91
CA ARG A 308 20.16 7.49 3.89
C ARG A 308 19.61 6.18 4.45
N PHE A 309 19.40 6.19 5.75
CA PHE A 309 18.75 5.13 6.51
C PHE A 309 17.53 5.73 7.21
N GLU A 310 16.39 5.70 6.52
CA GLU A 310 15.11 6.16 7.04
C GLU A 310 14.50 5.14 8.00
N VAL A 311 14.83 3.86 7.84
CA VAL A 311 14.41 2.80 8.76
C VAL A 311 15.62 2.05 9.32
N GLU A 312 15.46 1.47 10.50
CA GLU A 312 16.47 0.63 11.16
C GLU A 312 15.87 -0.71 11.60
N LEU A 313 16.72 -1.75 11.65
CA LEU A 313 16.34 -3.09 12.08
C LEU A 313 15.95 -3.11 13.56
N VAL A 314 14.91 -3.88 13.88
CA VAL A 314 14.60 -4.23 15.26
C VAL A 314 15.18 -5.61 15.53
N GLU A 315 16.24 -5.68 16.34
CA GLU A 315 16.79 -6.95 16.81
C GLU A 315 15.75 -7.64 17.71
N GLU A 316 15.40 -8.89 17.39
CA GLU A 316 14.41 -9.64 18.18
C GLU A 316 14.89 -9.98 19.60
N SER A 317 16.21 -10.06 19.82
CA SER A 317 16.78 -10.13 21.16
C SER A 317 16.36 -8.93 22.03
N LYS A 318 16.13 -7.76 21.41
CA LYS A 318 15.67 -6.53 22.10
C LYS A 318 14.15 -6.38 22.16
N LEU A 319 13.39 -7.24 21.47
CA LEU A 319 11.98 -7.47 21.80
C LEU A 319 11.86 -8.27 23.12
N HIS A 320 12.87 -9.08 23.44
CA HIS A 320 12.96 -9.88 24.66
C HIS A 320 13.84 -9.31 25.81
N GLU A 321 14.54 -8.19 25.62
CA GLU A 321 15.23 -7.50 26.73
C GLU A 321 14.26 -6.87 27.76
N GLY A 322 12.94 -6.91 27.50
CA GLY A 322 11.87 -6.69 28.49
C GLY A 322 11.14 -7.97 28.93
N ASP A 323 11.62 -9.15 28.51
CA ASP A 323 10.98 -10.47 28.69
C ASP A 323 11.88 -11.48 29.43
N GLU A 324 12.88 -11.03 30.20
CA GLU A 324 13.62 -11.92 31.12
C GLU A 324 12.79 -12.35 32.34
N ASP A 325 11.63 -11.74 32.56
CA ASP A 325 10.71 -12.18 33.60
C ASP A 325 9.43 -12.66 32.92
N GLY A 326 9.31 -13.97 32.72
CA GLY A 326 8.08 -14.65 32.29
C GLY A 326 6.87 -14.42 33.23
N SER A 327 7.01 -13.51 34.22
CA SER A 327 6.02 -13.07 35.19
C SER A 327 4.86 -12.27 34.62
N GLY A 328 4.92 -11.84 33.35
CA GLY A 328 3.83 -11.10 32.71
C GLY A 328 2.50 -11.87 32.64
N PHE A 329 2.55 -13.20 32.76
CA PHE A 329 1.36 -14.06 32.89
C PHE A 329 1.09 -14.51 34.33
N ILE A 330 2.12 -14.51 35.18
CA ILE A 330 2.06 -15.09 36.52
C ILE A 330 1.59 -14.01 37.49
N THR A 331 0.40 -14.17 38.05
CA THR A 331 -0.16 -13.26 39.07
C THR A 331 0.72 -13.25 40.31
N ASP A 332 0.52 -12.25 41.17
CA ASP A 332 1.25 -12.16 42.45
C ASP A 332 1.02 -13.40 43.34
N GLU A 333 -0.04 -14.18 43.06
CA GLU A 333 -0.37 -15.46 43.72
C GLU A 333 0.21 -16.71 43.03
N GLY A 334 1.01 -16.55 41.96
CA GLY A 334 1.61 -17.67 41.23
C GLY A 334 0.69 -18.38 40.24
N LYS A 335 -0.49 -17.80 39.91
CA LYS A 335 -1.44 -18.32 38.91
C LYS A 335 -1.18 -17.72 37.54
N VAL A 336 -1.63 -18.37 36.47
CA VAL A 336 -1.57 -17.83 35.10
C VAL A 336 -2.82 -17.01 34.81
N ALA A 337 -2.66 -15.72 34.53
CA ALA A 337 -3.72 -14.85 34.03
C ALA A 337 -3.84 -14.98 32.51
N LEU A 338 -5.00 -15.45 32.05
CA LEU A 338 -5.31 -15.65 30.65
C LEU A 338 -6.39 -14.67 30.20
N TRP A 339 -6.00 -13.72 29.34
CA TRP A 339 -6.93 -12.84 28.65
C TRP A 339 -7.56 -13.52 27.43
N GLN A 340 -8.88 -13.43 27.32
CA GLN A 340 -9.68 -14.06 26.27
C GLN A 340 -10.68 -13.06 25.69
N TRP A 341 -11.12 -13.30 24.46
CA TRP A 341 -12.17 -12.54 23.78
C TRP A 341 -13.28 -13.46 23.30
N ASN A 342 -14.50 -12.94 23.31
CA ASN A 342 -15.71 -13.65 22.90
C ASN A 342 -15.92 -13.47 21.40
N SER A 343 -15.77 -14.57 20.65
CA SER A 343 -16.12 -14.65 19.24
C SER A 343 -17.39 -15.49 19.11
N ASN A 344 -18.53 -14.81 18.96
CA ASN A 344 -19.85 -15.44 18.72
C ASN A 344 -20.24 -16.54 19.73
N GLY A 345 -19.95 -16.32 21.02
CA GLY A 345 -20.26 -17.24 22.11
C GLY A 345 -19.13 -18.21 22.47
N ASN A 346 -17.99 -18.15 21.78
CA ASN A 346 -16.81 -18.94 22.11
C ASN A 346 -15.66 -18.07 22.62
N TRP A 347 -15.01 -18.49 23.70
CA TRP A 347 -13.93 -17.74 24.35
C TRP A 347 -12.56 -18.19 23.82
N THR A 348 -11.93 -17.33 23.02
CA THR A 348 -10.62 -17.59 22.42
C THR A 348 -9.54 -16.84 23.20
N ALA A 349 -8.38 -17.46 23.43
CA ALA A 349 -7.26 -16.78 24.10
C ALA A 349 -6.60 -15.74 23.18
N TYR A 350 -6.18 -14.61 23.74
CA TYR A 350 -5.32 -13.68 23.02
C TYR A 350 -3.91 -14.27 22.82
N PRO A 351 -3.22 -13.96 21.71
CA PRO A 351 -1.83 -14.37 21.49
C PRO A 351 -0.92 -13.98 22.66
N LYS A 352 0.13 -14.77 22.89
CA LYS A 352 1.03 -14.64 24.04
C LYS A 352 1.49 -13.19 24.26
N TYR A 353 2.04 -12.54 23.24
CA TYR A 353 2.53 -11.17 23.35
C TYR A 353 1.45 -10.14 23.74
N VAL A 354 0.21 -10.32 23.25
CA VAL A 354 -0.93 -9.46 23.58
C VAL A 354 -1.32 -9.67 25.03
N ASN A 355 -1.42 -10.93 25.44
CA ASN A 355 -1.83 -11.33 26.77
C ASN A 355 -0.86 -10.81 27.85
N THR A 356 0.46 -10.91 27.61
CA THR A 356 1.51 -10.28 28.45
C THR A 356 1.28 -8.77 28.61
N LYS A 357 1.02 -8.08 27.49
CA LYS A 357 0.83 -6.63 27.47
C LYS A 357 -0.44 -6.23 28.22
N LEU A 358 -1.52 -7.00 28.06
CA LEU A 358 -2.78 -6.77 28.75
C LEU A 358 -2.63 -6.94 30.25
N GLU A 359 -2.02 -8.04 30.69
CA GLU A 359 -1.86 -8.33 32.11
C GLU A 359 -0.95 -7.30 32.80
N ARG A 360 0.17 -6.93 32.19
CA ARG A 360 1.04 -5.85 32.71
C ARG A 360 0.29 -4.52 32.83
N SER A 361 -0.51 -4.18 31.82
CA SER A 361 -1.28 -2.92 31.80
C SER A 361 -2.41 -2.94 32.83
N TYR A 362 -3.07 -4.09 33.00
CA TYR A 362 -4.16 -4.26 33.95
C TYR A 362 -3.69 -4.16 35.40
N ARG A 363 -2.57 -4.81 35.76
CA ARG A 363 -2.00 -4.73 37.12
C ARG A 363 -1.63 -3.31 37.51
N THR A 364 -1.11 -2.55 36.56
CA THR A 364 -0.69 -1.17 36.83
C THR A 364 -1.86 -0.18 36.78
N ARG A 365 -2.84 -0.39 35.90
CA ARG A 365 -3.91 0.56 35.61
C ARG A 365 -5.23 -0.15 35.22
N PRO A 366 -5.94 -0.77 36.17
CA PRO A 366 -7.11 -1.62 35.90
C PRO A 366 -8.35 -0.85 35.44
N SER A 367 -8.36 0.48 35.55
CA SER A 367 -9.47 1.35 35.12
C SER A 367 -9.16 2.12 33.83
N THR A 368 -8.20 1.65 33.03
CA THR A 368 -7.77 2.35 31.81
C THR A 368 -7.99 1.51 30.56
N SER A 369 -7.81 2.15 29.40
CA SER A 369 -7.79 1.46 28.12
C SER A 369 -6.37 1.27 27.60
N VAL A 370 -6.10 0.14 26.95
CA VAL A 370 -4.84 -0.14 26.26
C VAL A 370 -5.09 -0.54 24.81
N GLU A 371 -4.25 -0.06 23.91
CA GLU A 371 -4.31 -0.44 22.50
C GLU A 371 -3.37 -1.62 22.22
N VAL A 372 -3.92 -2.64 21.57
CA VAL A 372 -3.23 -3.86 21.19
C VAL A 372 -3.49 -4.18 19.72
N ASN A 373 -2.54 -4.84 19.08
CA ASN A 373 -2.69 -5.34 17.73
C ASN A 373 -2.85 -6.86 17.80
N VAL A 374 -3.94 -7.39 17.26
CA VAL A 374 -4.27 -8.82 17.28
C VAL A 374 -4.48 -9.27 15.83
N ALA A 375 -3.59 -10.11 15.31
CA ALA A 375 -3.63 -10.56 13.91
C ALA A 375 -3.74 -9.39 12.90
N GLY A 376 -3.06 -8.27 13.18
CA GLY A 376 -3.07 -7.08 12.34
C GLY A 376 -4.23 -6.12 12.58
N LEU A 377 -5.22 -6.45 13.43
CA LEU A 377 -6.35 -5.57 13.75
C LEU A 377 -6.06 -4.75 15.01
N CYS A 378 -6.28 -3.44 14.95
CA CYS A 378 -6.15 -2.56 16.10
C CYS A 378 -7.38 -2.69 17.01
N GLN A 379 -7.15 -3.13 18.24
CA GLN A 379 -8.17 -3.26 19.26
C GLN A 379 -7.84 -2.35 20.44
N ARG A 380 -8.80 -1.50 20.83
CA ARG A 380 -8.76 -0.76 22.08
C ARG A 380 -9.46 -1.58 23.15
N ILE A 381 -8.67 -2.10 24.08
CA ILE A 381 -9.14 -2.86 25.23
C ILE A 381 -9.47 -1.91 26.36
N ASN A 382 -10.69 -1.96 26.87
CA ASN A 382 -11.10 -1.23 28.07
C ASN A 382 -11.29 -2.23 29.21
N PHE A 383 -10.46 -2.09 30.25
CA PHE A 383 -10.47 -3.00 31.40
C PHE A 383 -11.64 -2.77 32.35
N GLU A 384 -12.23 -1.57 32.37
CA GLU A 384 -13.37 -1.25 33.24
C GLU A 384 -14.66 -1.84 32.68
N SER A 385 -14.88 -1.69 31.37
CA SER A 385 -16.06 -2.28 30.70
C SER A 385 -15.84 -3.72 30.27
N MET A 386 -14.63 -4.26 30.37
CA MET A 386 -14.25 -5.58 29.86
C MET A 386 -14.67 -5.78 28.39
N THR A 387 -14.33 -4.81 27.55
CA THR A 387 -14.64 -4.83 26.11
C THR A 387 -13.42 -4.50 25.26
N ALA A 388 -13.33 -5.11 24.08
CA ALA A 388 -12.37 -4.80 23.02
C ALA A 388 -13.08 -4.13 21.84
N LEU A 389 -12.85 -2.85 21.61
CA LEU A 389 -13.32 -2.16 20.40
C LEU A 389 -12.28 -2.35 19.28
N CYS A 390 -12.62 -3.11 18.26
CA CYS A 390 -11.81 -3.19 17.04
C CYS A 390 -12.12 -1.97 16.16
N THR A 391 -11.23 -0.98 16.18
CA THR A 391 -11.44 0.30 15.47
C THR A 391 -11.53 0.13 13.96
N ASP A 392 -10.90 -0.91 13.42
CA ASP A 392 -10.81 -1.16 11.98
C ASP A 392 -12.13 -1.62 11.35
N ILE A 393 -12.99 -2.28 12.12
CA ILE A 393 -14.30 -2.81 11.68
C ILE A 393 -15.46 -2.23 12.49
N ASN A 394 -15.16 -1.37 13.46
CA ASN A 394 -16.13 -0.75 14.37
C ASN A 394 -17.01 -1.78 15.11
N GLU A 395 -16.44 -2.94 15.44
CA GLU A 395 -17.09 -3.97 16.23
C GLU A 395 -16.51 -4.00 17.65
N THR A 396 -17.36 -4.29 18.63
CA THR A 396 -16.95 -4.44 20.03
C THR A 396 -17.15 -5.88 20.47
N TYR A 397 -16.10 -6.48 21.02
CA TYR A 397 -16.11 -7.83 21.58
C TYR A 397 -16.09 -7.78 23.11
N GLU A 398 -16.74 -8.73 23.76
CA GLU A 398 -16.54 -8.96 25.19
C GLU A 398 -15.18 -9.62 25.41
N ILE A 399 -14.51 -9.23 26.50
CA ILE A 399 -13.27 -9.87 26.94
C ILE A 399 -13.39 -10.35 28.38
N GLN A 400 -12.54 -11.29 28.76
CA GLN A 400 -12.44 -11.73 30.15
C GLN A 400 -10.99 -12.03 30.52
N ARG A 401 -10.75 -12.03 31.83
CA ARG A 401 -9.48 -12.44 32.44
C ARG A 401 -9.77 -13.62 33.37
N THR A 402 -9.18 -14.77 33.05
CA THR A 402 -9.30 -16.01 33.82
C THR A 402 -7.98 -16.31 34.52
N GLU A 403 -8.00 -16.62 35.81
CA GLU A 403 -6.80 -17.09 36.52
C GLU A 403 -6.82 -18.62 36.61
N LEU A 404 -5.75 -19.26 36.16
CA LEU A 404 -5.58 -20.70 36.14
C LEU A 404 -4.39 -21.14 36.98
N SER A 405 -4.43 -22.32 37.56
CA SER A 405 -3.21 -22.94 38.09
C SER A 405 -2.24 -23.27 36.94
N LEU A 406 -0.96 -23.47 37.25
CA LEU A 406 0.02 -23.88 36.23
C LEU A 406 -0.36 -25.23 35.57
N GLU A 407 -0.92 -26.16 36.36
CA GLU A 407 -1.39 -27.46 35.89
C GLU A 407 -2.62 -27.33 34.97
N ASP A 408 -3.59 -26.49 35.34
CA ASP A 408 -4.79 -26.25 34.51
C ASP A 408 -4.43 -25.51 33.21
N PHE A 409 -3.46 -24.60 33.25
CA PHE A 409 -2.98 -23.91 32.07
C PHE A 409 -2.31 -24.86 31.08
N GLU A 410 -1.43 -25.76 31.55
CA GLU A 410 -0.80 -26.76 30.68
C GLU A 410 -1.81 -27.73 30.07
N ALA A 411 -2.88 -28.09 30.80
CA ALA A 411 -3.97 -28.90 30.27
C ALA A 411 -4.76 -28.18 29.15
N VAL A 412 -4.95 -26.86 29.25
CA VAL A 412 -5.61 -26.03 28.21
C VAL A 412 -4.68 -25.74 27.03
N ARG A 413 -3.37 -25.56 27.28
CA ARG A 413 -2.34 -25.26 26.27
C ARG A 413 -2.20 -26.38 25.23
N ILE A 414 -2.26 -27.64 25.66
CA ILE A 414 -2.21 -28.82 24.77
C ILE A 414 -3.39 -28.84 23.78
N GLY A 415 -4.50 -28.15 24.08
CA GLY A 415 -5.65 -27.97 23.17
C GLY A 415 -5.52 -26.78 22.21
N LEU A 416 -4.58 -25.85 22.43
CA LEU A 416 -4.40 -24.61 21.65
C LEU A 416 -3.28 -24.71 20.60
N GLU A 417 -2.34 -25.66 20.72
CA GLU A 417 -1.29 -25.93 19.72
C GLU A 417 -1.80 -26.70 18.48
N GLY A 418 -3.12 -26.90 18.36
CA GLY A 418 -3.77 -27.68 17.31
C GLY A 418 -4.48 -26.91 16.20
N TYR A 419 -4.25 -25.60 16.05
CA TYR A 419 -4.84 -24.78 14.98
C TYR A 419 -3.83 -23.84 14.31
#